data_AF-A0A4Y3RV65-F1
#
_entry.id   AF-A0A4Y3RV65-F1
#
_cell.length_a   1.000
_cell.length_b   1.000
_cell.length_c   1.000
_cell.angle_alpha   90.00
_cell.angle_beta   90.00
_cell.angle_gamma   90.00
#
_symmetry.space_group_name_H-M   'P 1'
#
loop_
_entity.id
_entity.type
_entity.pdbx_description
1 polymer ?
#
loop_
_entity_poly.entity_id
_entity_poly.type
_entity_poly.pdbx_seq_one_letter_code
_entity_poly.pdbx_strand_id
1 'polypeptide(L)'
;MSARHIREVEPGIGWSEQRGDTGALALVFPAGFAAEGAGRPGLAHFTEHMVMAPSGRGMEPYASLEAAGFLLDATTRRDHMTITVSGPQGSFLDAVAALVAHLANLDRPEGTADRQAEIIRNEVLDKTRLAPESDTWRRWVPTPDGPVGLDHDPITSPALAGSVGHADAWRAFAAEHVRPDRCAVGLAVDPGRVRPEDVASLLGPRESPRDGSREWGTEPTTFRPATSGPMDFRAAGSRAACFRAAGVRRHEIVVPVVDDGPSGQASALVAGHLLASRAATVHRRRPAPLRYGLFDEWFSESGPTALTIALPADFGPEAHEDVLLRCLRAAPHPDVTARAREHVSEQWRRRTATASAGARSIAQALFAGRPGDPFADVDPARVARHLETITVWEEC
;
A
#
# COMPACT_ATOMS: atom_id res chain seq x y z
N MET A 1 8.91 -27.47 5.77
CA MET A 1 9.57 -26.23 5.28
C MET A 1 9.61 -25.27 6.45
N SER A 2 10.81 -24.94 6.96
CA SER A 2 10.98 -24.04 8.11
C SER A 2 10.40 -22.66 7.79
N ALA A 3 9.74 -22.03 8.75
CA ALA A 3 9.25 -20.66 8.61
C ALA A 3 10.39 -19.76 8.13
N ARG A 4 10.18 -19.05 7.01
CA ARG A 4 11.08 -17.97 6.60
C ARG A 4 10.98 -16.91 7.69
N HIS A 5 11.95 -16.92 8.60
CA HIS A 5 11.97 -15.99 9.71
C HIS A 5 12.27 -14.60 9.15
N ILE A 6 11.24 -13.79 8.98
CA ILE A 6 11.41 -12.34 8.84
C ILE A 6 12.06 -11.86 10.13
N ARG A 7 13.26 -11.30 10.03
CA ARG A 7 13.99 -10.75 11.18
C ARG A 7 14.45 -9.35 10.86
N GLU A 8 14.33 -8.47 11.83
CA GLU A 8 14.99 -7.18 11.79
C GLU A 8 16.46 -7.39 12.19
N VAL A 9 17.37 -7.04 11.31
CA VAL A 9 18.83 -7.21 11.52
C VAL A 9 19.47 -5.92 12.04
N GLU A 10 18.90 -4.78 11.66
CA GLU A 10 19.20 -3.45 12.15
C GLU A 10 17.89 -2.64 12.15
N PRO A 11 17.77 -1.57 12.96
CA PRO A 11 16.57 -0.75 12.98
C PRO A 11 16.13 -0.26 11.58
N GLY A 12 14.95 -0.70 11.15
CA GLY A 12 14.39 -0.38 9.83
C GLY A 12 14.95 -1.23 8.67
N ILE A 13 15.75 -2.27 8.93
CA ILE A 13 16.20 -3.26 7.94
C ILE A 13 15.70 -4.64 8.32
N GLY A 14 14.82 -5.17 7.50
CA GLY A 14 14.21 -6.48 7.65
C GLY A 14 14.72 -7.42 6.60
N TRP A 15 14.88 -8.67 6.97
CA TRP A 15 15.44 -9.69 6.13
C TRP A 15 14.61 -10.97 6.19
N SER A 16 14.46 -11.63 5.03
CA SER A 16 13.95 -12.99 4.88
C SER A 16 14.94 -13.81 4.07
N GLU A 17 15.26 -15.01 4.55
CA GLU A 17 16.09 -15.97 3.85
C GLU A 17 15.41 -16.42 2.54
N GLN A 18 16.06 -16.16 1.41
CA GLN A 18 15.62 -16.59 0.09
C GLN A 18 16.73 -17.41 -0.58
N ARG A 19 16.58 -18.75 -0.52
CA ARG A 19 17.48 -19.67 -1.21
C ARG A 19 17.19 -19.68 -2.71
N GLY A 20 18.25 -19.62 -3.53
CA GLY A 20 18.16 -19.63 -4.99
C GLY A 20 19.09 -18.59 -5.62
N ASP A 21 18.93 -18.37 -6.92
CA ASP A 21 19.81 -17.45 -7.66
C ASP A 21 19.26 -16.02 -7.75
N THR A 22 18.02 -15.78 -7.30
CA THR A 22 17.36 -14.47 -7.34
C THR A 22 17.22 -13.88 -5.95
N GLY A 23 17.64 -12.62 -5.80
CA GLY A 23 17.46 -11.81 -4.60
C GLY A 23 16.60 -10.58 -4.89
N ALA A 24 16.13 -9.92 -3.84
CA ALA A 24 15.41 -8.66 -3.96
C ALA A 24 15.63 -7.72 -2.76
N LEU A 25 15.49 -6.44 -3.04
CA LEU A 25 15.53 -5.32 -2.12
C LEU A 25 14.32 -4.45 -2.39
N ALA A 26 13.64 -4.03 -1.34
CA ALA A 26 12.63 -2.98 -1.40
C ALA A 26 13.02 -1.86 -0.44
N LEU A 27 12.96 -0.63 -0.93
CA LEU A 27 13.14 0.61 -0.19
C LEU A 27 11.77 1.29 -0.10
N VAL A 28 11.31 1.56 1.12
CA VAL A 28 10.04 2.25 1.37
C VAL A 28 10.34 3.59 2.00
N PHE A 29 9.94 4.65 1.29
CA PHE A 29 10.16 6.04 1.65
C PHE A 29 8.84 6.69 2.09
N PRO A 30 8.87 7.63 3.05
CA PRO A 30 7.73 8.45 3.45
C PRO A 30 7.48 9.57 2.42
N ALA A 31 7.30 9.17 1.16
CA ALA A 31 7.20 10.02 -0.02
C ALA A 31 5.89 9.77 -0.78
N GLY A 32 4.80 9.47 -0.07
CA GLY A 32 3.47 9.30 -0.67
C GLY A 32 2.71 10.60 -0.88
N PHE A 33 1.51 10.49 -1.43
CA PHE A 33 0.61 11.62 -1.71
C PHE A 33 0.32 12.52 -0.49
N ALA A 34 0.27 11.94 0.72
CA ALA A 34 0.06 12.68 1.96
C ALA A 34 1.23 13.64 2.29
N ALA A 35 2.44 13.34 1.82
CA ALA A 35 3.62 14.18 2.05
C ALA A 35 3.64 15.41 1.12
N GLU A 36 2.83 15.44 0.06
CA GLU A 36 2.83 16.54 -0.93
C GLU A 36 2.46 17.90 -0.28
N GLY A 37 1.64 17.91 0.77
CA GLY A 37 1.10 19.13 1.36
C GLY A 37 0.11 19.86 0.44
N ALA A 38 -0.52 20.91 0.96
CA ALA A 38 -1.51 21.69 0.20
C ALA A 38 -0.87 22.36 -1.04
N GLY A 39 -1.60 22.45 -2.15
CA GLY A 39 -1.18 23.18 -3.35
C GLY A 39 -0.21 22.46 -4.29
N ARG A 40 0.19 21.21 -3.99
CA ARG A 40 1.17 20.45 -4.80
C ARG A 40 0.68 19.04 -5.22
N PRO A 41 -0.58 18.88 -5.68
CA PRO A 41 -1.13 17.57 -6.00
C PRO A 41 -0.32 16.91 -7.13
N GLY A 42 0.14 15.69 -6.88
CA GLY A 42 0.82 14.84 -7.86
C GLY A 42 2.32 14.96 -7.85
N LEU A 43 2.89 15.71 -6.91
CA LEU A 43 4.32 15.83 -6.73
C LEU A 43 4.98 14.50 -6.32
N ALA A 44 4.31 13.65 -5.54
CA ALA A 44 4.82 12.35 -5.13
C ALA A 44 4.92 11.39 -6.34
N HIS A 45 3.85 11.30 -7.13
CA HIS A 45 3.85 10.49 -8.36
C HIS A 45 4.81 11.05 -9.41
N PHE A 46 4.88 12.38 -9.57
CA PHE A 46 5.89 12.99 -10.44
C PHE A 46 7.31 12.68 -9.95
N THR A 47 7.54 12.71 -8.63
CA THR A 47 8.83 12.33 -8.04
C THR A 47 9.17 10.88 -8.33
N GLU A 48 8.20 9.95 -8.26
CA GLU A 48 8.38 8.54 -8.66
C GLU A 48 8.96 8.43 -10.06
N HIS A 49 8.35 9.10 -11.03
CA HIS A 49 8.85 9.10 -12.40
C HIS A 49 10.23 9.75 -12.53
N MET A 50 10.45 10.86 -11.82
CA MET A 50 11.73 11.58 -11.88
C MET A 50 12.88 10.78 -11.25
N VAL A 51 12.67 10.11 -10.11
CA VAL A 51 13.72 9.28 -9.47
C VAL A 51 14.04 8.03 -10.28
N MET A 52 13.17 7.66 -11.22
CA MET A 52 13.37 6.53 -12.12
C MET A 52 13.83 6.95 -13.53
N ALA A 53 13.82 8.26 -13.81
CA ALA A 53 14.29 8.82 -15.07
C ALA A 53 15.83 8.88 -15.15
N PRO A 54 16.42 8.85 -16.36
CA PRO A 54 17.86 8.95 -16.55
C PRO A 54 18.46 10.23 -15.93
N SER A 55 19.63 10.10 -15.30
CA SER A 55 20.33 11.23 -14.66
C SER A 55 21.43 11.86 -15.54
N GLY A 56 21.63 11.36 -16.77
CA GLY A 56 22.67 11.84 -17.69
C GLY A 56 23.08 10.80 -18.72
N ARG A 57 24.00 11.17 -19.63
CA ARG A 57 24.57 10.25 -20.63
C ARG A 57 25.34 9.15 -19.89
N GLY A 58 24.76 7.95 -19.80
CA GLY A 58 25.37 6.76 -19.21
C GLY A 58 24.80 6.31 -17.86
N MET A 59 23.85 7.05 -17.27
CA MET A 59 23.17 6.65 -16.02
C MET A 59 21.68 6.47 -16.29
N GLU A 60 21.36 5.42 -17.06
CA GLU A 60 20.01 4.91 -17.31
C GLU A 60 19.79 3.72 -16.38
N PRO A 61 19.22 3.92 -15.17
CA PRO A 61 19.16 2.88 -14.15
C PRO A 61 18.37 1.67 -14.64
N TYR A 62 17.23 1.89 -15.31
CA TYR A 62 16.44 0.82 -15.91
C TYR A 62 17.20 0.02 -16.94
N ALA A 63 17.70 0.66 -18.00
CA ALA A 63 18.37 -0.05 -19.09
C ALA A 63 19.63 -0.79 -18.62
N SER A 64 20.38 -0.19 -17.69
CA SER A 64 21.61 -0.79 -17.15
C SER A 64 21.31 -1.98 -16.25
N LEU A 65 20.32 -1.88 -15.37
CA LEU A 65 19.88 -2.96 -14.50
C LEU A 65 19.23 -4.09 -15.30
N GLU A 66 18.36 -3.76 -16.25
CA GLU A 66 17.69 -4.73 -17.13
C GLU A 66 18.71 -5.51 -17.97
N ALA A 67 19.71 -4.83 -18.54
CA ALA A 67 20.81 -5.49 -19.26
C ALA A 67 21.63 -6.44 -18.37
N ALA A 68 21.69 -6.16 -17.06
CA ALA A 68 22.31 -7.03 -16.06
C ALA A 68 21.36 -8.11 -15.49
N GLY A 69 20.13 -8.21 -16.01
CA GLY A 69 19.12 -9.20 -15.61
C GLY A 69 18.29 -8.82 -14.39
N PHE A 70 18.27 -7.54 -14.01
CA PHE A 70 17.49 -7.02 -12.89
C PHE A 70 16.19 -6.37 -13.36
N LEU A 71 15.13 -6.60 -12.59
CA LEU A 71 13.90 -5.82 -12.66
C LEU A 71 13.95 -4.72 -11.60
N LEU A 72 13.76 -3.48 -12.06
CA LEU A 72 13.54 -2.31 -11.23
C LEU A 72 12.06 -1.91 -11.34
N ASP A 73 11.43 -1.56 -10.22
CA ASP A 73 10.02 -1.18 -10.14
C ASP A 73 9.85 -0.06 -9.10
N ALA A 74 8.94 0.87 -9.34
CA ALA A 74 8.57 1.90 -8.39
C ALA A 74 7.05 2.00 -8.29
N THR A 75 6.56 2.39 -7.12
CA THR A 75 5.12 2.57 -6.90
C THR A 75 4.89 3.57 -5.80
N THR A 76 4.12 4.61 -6.09
CA THR A 76 3.65 5.59 -5.10
C THR A 76 2.27 5.23 -4.59
N ARG A 77 2.11 5.39 -3.28
CA ARG A 77 0.89 5.18 -2.51
C ARG A 77 0.61 6.42 -1.66
N ARG A 78 -0.45 6.33 -0.86
CA ARG A 78 -0.95 7.45 -0.05
C ARG A 78 0.10 7.98 0.94
N ASP A 79 0.74 7.12 1.72
CA ASP A 79 1.79 7.48 2.70
C ASP A 79 3.21 7.30 2.16
N HIS A 80 3.41 6.36 1.25
CA HIS A 80 4.75 5.91 0.92
C HIS A 80 5.01 5.77 -0.57
N MET A 81 6.28 5.75 -0.92
CA MET A 81 6.80 5.32 -2.22
C MET A 81 7.66 4.08 -1.99
N THR A 82 7.45 3.05 -2.80
CA THR A 82 8.27 1.83 -2.79
C THR A 82 9.12 1.78 -4.04
N ILE A 83 10.42 1.54 -3.89
CA ILE A 83 11.33 1.22 -5.00
C ILE A 83 11.87 -0.19 -4.77
N THR A 84 11.72 -1.06 -5.76
CA THR A 84 12.11 -2.48 -5.67
C THR A 84 13.11 -2.82 -6.76
N VAL A 85 14.20 -3.48 -6.38
CA VAL A 85 15.13 -4.10 -7.32
C VAL A 85 15.19 -5.61 -7.05
N SER A 86 15.13 -6.42 -8.11
CA SER A 86 15.19 -7.87 -8.00
C SER A 86 15.92 -8.49 -9.18
N GLY A 87 16.75 -9.50 -8.93
CA GLY A 87 17.60 -10.08 -9.97
C GLY A 87 18.66 -11.04 -9.42
N PRO A 88 19.70 -11.36 -10.21
CA PRO A 88 20.74 -12.31 -9.83
C PRO A 88 21.47 -11.93 -8.55
N GLN A 89 21.62 -12.88 -7.61
CA GLN A 89 22.32 -12.64 -6.35
C GLN A 89 23.83 -12.38 -6.52
N GLY A 90 24.44 -12.89 -7.59
CA GLY A 90 25.89 -12.79 -7.83
C GLY A 90 26.38 -11.36 -8.14
N SER A 91 25.51 -10.49 -8.64
CA SER A 91 25.78 -9.08 -8.94
C SER A 91 24.87 -8.12 -8.17
N PHE A 92 24.23 -8.63 -7.11
CA PHE A 92 23.17 -7.91 -6.39
C PHE A 92 23.67 -6.65 -5.69
N LEU A 93 24.83 -6.72 -5.02
CA LEU A 93 25.41 -5.57 -4.34
C LEU A 93 25.79 -4.45 -5.31
N ASP A 94 26.27 -4.78 -6.51
CA ASP A 94 26.57 -3.79 -7.54
C ASP A 94 25.29 -3.09 -8.03
N ALA A 95 24.21 -3.85 -8.22
CA ALA A 95 22.90 -3.30 -8.58
C ALA A 95 22.34 -2.38 -7.48
N VAL A 96 22.47 -2.77 -6.21
CA VAL A 96 22.04 -1.94 -5.08
C VAL A 96 22.89 -0.67 -4.98
N ALA A 97 24.21 -0.76 -5.13
CA ALA A 97 25.10 0.39 -5.11
C ALA A 97 24.77 1.38 -6.24
N ALA A 98 24.51 0.87 -7.45
CA ALA A 98 24.09 1.68 -8.60
C ALA A 98 22.73 2.38 -8.35
N LEU A 99 21.76 1.66 -7.76
CA LEU A 99 20.46 2.25 -7.39
C LEU A 99 20.63 3.36 -6.35
N VAL A 100 21.38 3.12 -5.26
CA VAL A 100 21.58 4.12 -4.21
C VAL A 100 22.30 5.36 -4.75
N ALA A 101 23.34 5.17 -5.57
CA ALA A 101 24.03 6.27 -6.23
C ALA A 101 23.10 7.07 -7.16
N HIS A 102 22.19 6.37 -7.86
CA HIS A 102 21.19 7.01 -8.71
C HIS A 102 20.18 7.83 -7.90
N LEU A 103 19.68 7.30 -6.78
CA LEU A 103 18.73 8.01 -5.90
C LEU A 103 19.37 9.23 -5.24
N ALA A 104 20.66 9.18 -4.91
CA ALA A 104 21.41 10.32 -4.37
C ALA A 104 21.64 11.43 -5.41
N ASN A 105 21.59 11.10 -6.71
CA ASN A 105 21.75 12.07 -7.79
C ASN A 105 20.38 12.61 -8.23
N LEU A 106 20.05 13.84 -7.85
CA LEU A 106 18.80 14.51 -8.25
C LEU A 106 18.93 15.33 -9.55
N ASP A 107 20.07 15.30 -10.23
CA ASP A 107 20.21 15.98 -11.51
C ASP A 107 19.56 15.19 -12.63
N ARG A 108 18.84 15.90 -13.50
CA ARG A 108 18.18 15.34 -14.68
C ARG A 108 18.50 16.17 -15.91
N PRO A 109 18.74 15.54 -17.08
CA PRO A 109 18.92 16.26 -18.33
C PRO A 109 17.76 17.21 -18.63
N GLU A 110 18.06 18.29 -19.35
CA GLU A 110 17.04 19.24 -19.83
C GLU A 110 15.94 18.51 -20.63
N GLY A 111 14.68 18.92 -20.42
CA GLY A 111 13.50 18.29 -21.05
C GLY A 111 13.05 16.97 -20.42
N THR A 112 13.78 16.41 -19.44
CA THR A 112 13.36 15.17 -18.75
C THR A 112 12.04 15.36 -18.02
N ALA A 113 11.88 16.49 -17.32
CA ALA A 113 10.66 16.81 -16.59
C ALA A 113 9.43 16.87 -17.50
N ASP A 114 9.56 17.53 -18.67
CA ASP A 114 8.48 17.61 -19.67
C ASP A 114 8.09 16.23 -20.20
N ARG A 115 9.10 15.39 -20.53
CA ARG A 115 8.86 14.02 -21.01
C ARG A 115 8.18 13.16 -19.94
N GLN A 116 8.59 13.24 -18.68
CA GLN A 116 7.95 12.49 -17.60
C GLN A 116 6.50 12.98 -17.38
N ALA A 117 6.27 14.30 -17.42
CA ALA A 117 4.92 14.84 -17.33
C ALA A 117 4.01 14.34 -18.48
N GLU A 118 4.54 14.18 -19.69
CA GLU A 118 3.82 13.61 -20.83
C GLU A 118 3.51 12.11 -20.63
N ILE A 119 4.49 11.31 -20.20
CA ILE A 119 4.31 9.88 -19.90
C ILE A 119 3.20 9.69 -18.87
N ILE A 120 3.31 10.43 -17.77
CA ILE A 120 2.36 10.39 -16.67
C ILE A 120 0.96 10.80 -17.17
N ARG A 121 0.86 11.85 -17.98
CA ARG A 121 -0.43 12.28 -18.57
C ARG A 121 -1.07 11.15 -19.37
N ASN A 122 -0.30 10.47 -20.22
CA ASN A 122 -0.80 9.37 -21.05
C ASN A 122 -1.23 8.16 -20.21
N GLU A 123 -0.44 7.81 -19.19
CA GLU A 123 -0.76 6.74 -18.25
C GLU A 123 -2.12 6.97 -17.58
N VAL A 124 -2.40 8.21 -17.18
CA VAL A 124 -3.66 8.54 -16.51
C VAL A 124 -4.84 8.56 -17.46
N LEU A 125 -4.65 9.02 -18.70
CA LEU A 125 -5.69 8.90 -19.74
C LEU A 125 -6.03 7.43 -19.99
N ASP A 126 -5.03 6.57 -20.09
CA ASP A 126 -5.21 5.14 -20.35
C ASP A 126 -5.89 4.41 -19.17
N LYS A 127 -5.45 4.69 -17.93
CA LYS A 127 -6.00 4.05 -16.73
C LYS A 127 -7.43 4.46 -16.43
N THR A 128 -7.76 5.74 -16.60
CA THR A 128 -9.11 6.24 -16.27
C THR A 128 -10.11 6.04 -17.38
N ARG A 129 -9.68 6.10 -18.66
CA ARG A 129 -10.57 6.18 -19.83
C ARG A 129 -11.58 7.33 -19.74
N LEU A 130 -11.29 8.34 -18.93
CA LEU A 130 -12.15 9.50 -18.69
C LEU A 130 -11.67 10.66 -19.57
N ALA A 131 -12.60 11.39 -20.17
CA ALA A 131 -12.28 12.62 -20.88
C ALA A 131 -11.87 13.71 -19.87
N PRO A 132 -10.71 14.38 -20.05
CA PRO A 132 -10.22 15.43 -19.13
C PRO A 132 -11.21 16.57 -18.86
N GLU A 133 -12.05 16.87 -19.85
CA GLU A 133 -13.10 17.88 -19.78
C GLU A 133 -14.36 17.44 -19.02
N SER A 134 -14.48 16.15 -18.67
CA SER A 134 -15.69 15.62 -18.03
C SER A 134 -15.83 16.03 -16.56
N ASP A 135 -17.07 16.23 -16.11
CA ASP A 135 -17.37 16.48 -14.68
C ASP A 135 -16.96 15.30 -13.79
N THR A 136 -16.93 14.08 -14.34
CA THR A 136 -16.42 12.89 -13.67
C THR A 136 -14.91 13.03 -13.44
N TRP A 137 -14.12 13.37 -14.45
CA TRP A 137 -12.69 13.63 -14.30
C TRP A 137 -12.39 14.69 -13.22
N ARG A 138 -13.08 15.83 -13.26
CA ARG A 138 -12.90 16.93 -12.28
C ARG A 138 -13.23 16.55 -10.84
N ARG A 139 -14.00 15.47 -10.63
CA ARG A 139 -14.33 14.92 -9.30
C ARG A 139 -13.34 13.87 -8.81
N TRP A 140 -12.64 13.18 -9.73
CA TRP A 140 -11.69 12.11 -9.40
C TRP A 140 -10.22 12.54 -9.46
N VAL A 141 -9.92 13.71 -10.04
CA VAL A 141 -8.57 14.29 -10.11
C VAL A 141 -8.46 15.41 -9.06
N PRO A 142 -7.56 15.33 -8.06
CA PRO A 142 -7.41 16.37 -7.05
C PRO A 142 -7.02 17.71 -7.67
N THR A 143 -7.65 18.79 -7.22
CA THR A 143 -7.25 20.17 -7.55
C THR A 143 -6.22 20.68 -6.51
N PRO A 144 -5.39 21.70 -6.85
CA PRO A 144 -4.40 22.26 -5.91
C PRO A 144 -4.96 22.67 -4.54
N ASP A 145 -6.22 23.09 -4.50
CA ASP A 145 -6.92 23.54 -3.28
C ASP A 145 -7.98 22.55 -2.77
N GLY A 146 -8.08 21.36 -3.38
CA GLY A 146 -9.11 20.37 -3.07
C GLY A 146 -8.66 19.36 -2.01
N PRO A 147 -9.55 18.90 -1.11
CA PRO A 147 -9.21 17.82 -0.19
C PRO A 147 -8.93 16.52 -0.97
N VAL A 148 -7.84 15.83 -0.62
CA VAL A 148 -7.60 14.45 -1.07
C VAL A 148 -8.65 13.56 -0.39
N GLY A 149 -9.74 13.25 -1.10
CA GLY A 149 -10.81 12.38 -0.58
C GLY A 149 -10.31 10.98 -0.23
N LEU A 150 -10.93 10.38 0.78
CA LEU A 150 -10.47 9.16 1.48
C LEU A 150 -10.52 7.88 0.65
N ASP A 151 -11.40 7.80 -0.36
CA ASP A 151 -11.54 6.66 -1.27
C ASP A 151 -10.93 6.90 -2.66
N HIS A 152 -10.24 8.03 -2.82
CA HIS A 152 -9.48 8.28 -4.04
C HIS A 152 -8.16 7.54 -3.94
N ASP A 153 -8.08 6.41 -4.63
CA ASP A 153 -6.87 6.11 -5.37
C ASP A 153 -6.56 7.35 -6.23
N PRO A 154 -5.38 7.97 -6.09
CA PRO A 154 -4.88 8.87 -7.10
C PRO A 154 -4.44 8.01 -8.30
N ILE A 155 -5.40 7.40 -9.00
CA ILE A 155 -5.19 7.00 -10.41
C ILE A 155 -4.81 8.25 -11.23
N THR A 156 -5.05 9.43 -10.67
CA THR A 156 -5.12 10.72 -11.30
C THR A 156 -4.54 11.80 -10.39
N SER A 157 -3.28 11.71 -9.96
CA SER A 157 -2.55 12.94 -9.65
C SER A 157 -1.48 13.25 -10.70
N PRO A 158 -1.92 13.46 -11.94
CA PRO A 158 -1.18 14.35 -12.81
C PRO A 158 -2.08 14.93 -13.90
N ALA A 159 -2.74 16.02 -13.59
CA ALA A 159 -3.08 16.95 -14.62
C ALA A 159 -3.08 18.32 -13.97
N LEU A 160 -2.11 19.15 -14.36
CA LEU A 160 -2.23 20.62 -14.52
C LEU A 160 -1.31 21.50 -13.68
N ALA A 161 -0.35 20.98 -12.95
CA ALA A 161 0.69 21.86 -12.44
C ALA A 161 1.89 21.84 -13.41
N GLY A 162 1.97 22.90 -14.22
CA GLY A 162 2.88 23.04 -15.36
C GLY A 162 4.32 22.63 -15.06
N SER A 163 4.94 22.05 -16.08
CA SER A 163 6.25 21.38 -16.04
C SER A 163 7.41 22.24 -15.53
N VAL A 164 7.28 23.57 -15.54
CA VAL A 164 8.30 24.49 -15.01
C VAL A 164 8.21 24.61 -13.47
N GLY A 165 7.02 24.57 -12.88
CA GLY A 165 6.88 24.69 -11.41
C GLY A 165 7.22 23.39 -10.66
N HIS A 166 7.08 22.24 -11.34
CA HIS A 166 7.32 20.93 -10.75
C HIS A 166 8.80 20.51 -10.81
N ALA A 167 9.55 21.01 -11.80
CA ALA A 167 10.98 20.73 -11.96
C ALA A 167 11.82 21.15 -10.73
N ASP A 168 11.48 22.26 -10.08
CA ASP A 168 12.16 22.71 -8.86
C ASP A 168 11.53 22.08 -7.60
N ALA A 169 10.20 21.91 -7.58
CA ALA A 169 9.49 21.33 -6.46
C ALA A 169 9.84 19.85 -6.22
N TRP A 170 10.04 19.05 -7.28
CA TRP A 170 10.36 17.63 -7.12
C TRP A 170 11.76 17.44 -6.52
N ARG A 171 12.74 18.28 -6.89
CA ARG A 171 14.09 18.17 -6.32
C ARG A 171 14.06 18.39 -4.81
N ALA A 172 13.33 19.42 -4.36
CA ALA A 172 13.16 19.69 -2.94
C ALA A 172 12.43 18.54 -2.23
N PHE A 173 11.32 18.06 -2.81
CA PHE A 173 10.55 16.94 -2.27
C PHE A 173 11.37 15.64 -2.20
N ALA A 174 12.12 15.30 -3.26
CA ALA A 174 12.99 14.13 -3.30
C ALA A 174 14.12 14.22 -2.29
N ALA A 175 14.78 15.38 -2.17
CA ALA A 175 15.83 15.61 -1.18
C ALA A 175 15.34 15.46 0.27
N GLU A 176 14.07 15.79 0.52
CA GLU A 176 13.44 15.67 1.84
C GLU A 176 12.99 14.23 2.13
N HIS A 177 12.28 13.60 1.20
CA HIS A 177 11.52 12.37 1.44
C HIS A 177 12.15 11.10 0.86
N VAL A 178 12.93 11.18 -0.22
CA VAL A 178 13.55 10.02 -0.89
C VAL A 178 15.00 9.86 -0.44
N ARG A 179 15.15 9.57 0.85
CA ARG A 179 16.44 9.50 1.55
C ARG A 179 16.82 8.06 1.89
N PRO A 180 17.86 7.48 1.24
CA PRO A 180 18.29 6.10 1.52
C PRO A 180 18.63 5.85 3.00
N ASP A 181 19.10 6.87 3.71
CA ASP A 181 19.45 6.82 5.13
C ASP A 181 18.23 6.86 6.09
N ARG A 182 17.02 7.15 5.56
CA ARG A 182 15.77 7.29 6.33
C ARG A 182 14.64 6.37 5.84
N CYS A 183 14.95 5.37 5.02
CA CYS A 183 13.96 4.45 4.46
C CYS A 183 13.83 3.15 5.27
N ALA A 184 12.63 2.54 5.21
CA ALA A 184 12.45 1.16 5.64
C ALA A 184 12.92 0.21 4.51
N VAL A 185 13.61 -0.86 4.89
CA VAL A 185 14.29 -1.74 3.95
C VAL A 185 13.84 -3.17 4.16
N GLY A 186 13.45 -3.83 3.08
CA GLY A 186 13.16 -5.25 3.05
C GLY A 186 14.13 -5.97 2.13
N LEU A 187 14.77 -7.00 2.65
CA LEU A 187 15.74 -7.84 1.96
C LEU A 187 15.23 -9.27 1.86
N ALA A 188 15.25 -9.83 0.66
CA ALA A 188 14.96 -11.23 0.42
C ALA A 188 16.11 -11.85 -0.37
N VAL A 189 17.12 -12.35 0.35
CA VAL A 189 18.39 -12.84 -0.21
C VAL A 189 18.90 -14.07 0.55
N ASP A 190 19.82 -14.80 -0.07
CA ASP A 190 20.63 -15.84 0.57
C ASP A 190 21.77 -15.16 1.35
N PRO A 191 21.81 -15.27 2.70
CA PRO A 191 22.82 -14.63 3.53
C PRO A 191 24.24 -15.17 3.28
N GLY A 192 24.37 -16.37 2.68
CA GLY A 192 25.65 -16.90 2.24
C GLY A 192 26.20 -16.22 0.98
N ARG A 193 25.38 -15.44 0.27
CA ARG A 193 25.76 -14.71 -0.95
C ARG A 193 25.74 -13.19 -0.76
N VAL A 194 24.71 -12.68 -0.09
CA VAL A 194 24.53 -11.25 0.17
C VAL A 194 24.25 -11.08 1.65
N ARG A 195 25.18 -10.48 2.38
CA ARG A 195 24.96 -10.22 3.80
C ARG A 195 24.11 -8.95 3.98
N PRO A 196 23.14 -8.93 4.89
CA PRO A 196 22.35 -7.73 5.15
C PRO A 196 23.22 -6.52 5.54
N GLU A 197 24.33 -6.75 6.25
CA GLU A 197 25.28 -5.71 6.65
C GLU A 197 25.98 -5.04 5.45
N ASP A 198 26.22 -5.79 4.36
CA ASP A 198 26.82 -5.24 3.13
C ASP A 198 25.83 -4.27 2.48
N VAL A 199 24.53 -4.59 2.47
CA VAL A 199 23.49 -3.69 1.98
C VAL A 199 23.31 -2.48 2.89
N ALA A 200 23.31 -2.67 4.21
CA ALA A 200 23.24 -1.57 5.17
C ALA A 200 24.38 -0.55 4.94
N SER A 201 25.59 -1.05 4.70
CA SER A 201 26.77 -0.23 4.41
C SER A 201 26.63 0.61 3.14
N LEU A 202 25.94 0.10 2.11
CA LEU A 202 25.67 0.83 0.87
C LEU A 202 24.65 1.96 1.04
N LEU A 203 23.75 1.86 2.03
CA LEU A 203 22.73 2.90 2.30
C LEU A 203 23.28 4.10 3.07
N GLY A 204 24.49 3.99 3.62
CA GLY A 204 25.13 5.04 4.43
C GLY A 204 24.69 5.04 5.91
N PRO A 205 25.17 6.00 6.71
CA PRO A 205 24.82 6.13 8.12
C PRO A 205 23.32 6.32 8.29
N ARG A 206 22.65 5.40 9.00
CA ARG A 206 21.19 5.41 9.14
C ARG A 206 20.74 6.23 10.34
N GLU A 207 19.75 7.10 10.13
CA GLU A 207 18.92 7.60 11.21
C GLU A 207 17.79 6.60 11.42
N SER A 208 17.74 5.93 12.57
CA SER A 208 16.67 4.96 12.83
C SER A 208 15.30 5.65 12.78
N PRO A 209 14.28 5.07 12.12
CA PRO A 209 12.90 5.54 12.26
C PRO A 209 12.40 5.48 13.71
N ARG A 210 13.07 4.69 14.58
CA ARG A 210 12.66 4.42 15.97
C ARG A 210 13.28 5.35 17.02
N ASP A 211 14.23 6.21 16.68
CA ASP A 211 14.82 7.15 17.64
C ASP A 211 13.86 8.32 17.92
N GLY A 212 12.77 8.01 18.63
CA GLY A 212 12.06 8.78 19.67
C GLY A 212 11.74 10.28 19.51
N SER A 213 12.14 10.95 18.44
CA SER A 213 12.06 12.40 18.29
C SER A 213 11.47 12.84 16.95
N ARG A 214 10.87 11.93 16.17
CA ARG A 214 10.15 12.32 14.96
C ARG A 214 8.71 11.85 14.99
N GLU A 215 7.89 12.87 15.09
CA GLU A 215 6.56 12.97 14.52
C GLU A 215 6.55 12.55 13.04
N TRP A 216 6.65 11.26 12.76
CA TRP A 216 6.29 10.73 11.46
C TRP A 216 4.76 10.72 11.40
N GLY A 217 4.17 11.88 11.07
CA GLY A 217 2.73 12.08 10.93
C GLY A 217 1.94 12.26 12.24
N THR A 218 2.30 13.24 13.10
CA THR A 218 1.61 13.45 14.40
C THR A 218 0.18 13.94 14.37
N GLU A 219 -0.46 14.05 13.22
CA GLU A 219 -1.92 13.98 13.25
C GLU A 219 -2.35 12.69 12.59
N PRO A 220 -2.83 11.69 13.38
CA PRO A 220 -3.74 10.72 12.82
C PRO A 220 -4.77 11.57 12.07
N THR A 221 -4.91 11.37 10.77
CA THR A 221 -6.07 11.94 10.08
C THR A 221 -7.25 11.18 10.65
N THR A 222 -7.76 11.65 11.79
CA THR A 222 -8.91 11.09 12.47
C THR A 222 -10.10 11.39 11.59
N PHE A 223 -10.26 10.63 10.51
CA PHE A 223 -11.56 10.42 9.98
C PHE A 223 -12.27 9.56 11.01
N ARG A 224 -13.00 10.24 11.91
CA ARG A 224 -14.23 9.64 12.38
C ARG A 224 -15.13 9.63 11.15
N PRO A 225 -15.49 8.46 10.58
CA PRO A 225 -16.73 8.43 9.81
C PRO A 225 -17.77 9.15 10.67
N ALA A 226 -18.67 9.92 10.07
CA ALA A 226 -19.83 10.39 10.82
C ALA A 226 -20.42 9.14 11.48
N THR A 227 -20.15 8.96 12.77
CA THR A 227 -20.54 7.78 13.50
C THR A 227 -22.04 7.95 13.61
N SER A 228 -22.78 7.39 12.65
CA SER A 228 -23.95 6.65 13.07
C SER A 228 -23.40 5.67 14.10
N GLY A 229 -23.82 5.80 15.35
CA GLY A 229 -23.39 4.94 16.44
C GLY A 229 -23.56 3.45 16.10
N PRO A 230 -23.17 2.53 17.01
CA PRO A 230 -23.33 1.09 16.78
C PRO A 230 -24.68 0.80 16.12
N MET A 231 -24.66 0.21 14.92
CA MET A 231 -25.88 0.00 14.15
C MET A 231 -26.77 -1.00 14.90
N ASP A 232 -27.94 -0.53 15.34
CA ASP A 232 -29.01 -1.40 15.77
C ASP A 232 -29.66 -2.01 14.52
N PHE A 233 -29.16 -3.19 14.12
CA PHE A 233 -29.64 -3.92 12.94
C PHE A 233 -31.16 -4.20 12.98
N ARG A 234 -31.79 -4.15 14.16
CA ARG A 234 -33.25 -4.31 14.27
C ARG A 234 -34.04 -3.06 13.86
N ALA A 235 -33.40 -1.88 13.86
CA ALA A 235 -34.03 -0.61 13.51
C ALA A 235 -33.68 -0.12 12.10
N ALA A 236 -32.63 -0.68 11.48
CA ALA A 236 -32.13 -0.26 10.18
C ALA A 236 -32.49 -1.29 9.09
N GLY A 237 -33.72 -1.21 8.59
CA GLY A 237 -34.03 -1.76 7.26
C GLY A 237 -33.09 -1.11 6.25
N SER A 238 -32.12 -1.88 5.75
CA SER A 238 -31.34 -1.67 4.51
C SER A 238 -31.10 -0.21 4.12
N ARG A 239 -30.52 0.63 4.98
CA ARG A 239 -30.08 1.97 4.55
C ARG A 239 -28.74 1.86 3.83
N ALA A 240 -28.82 1.45 2.57
CA ALA A 240 -27.78 1.63 1.57
C ALA A 240 -27.34 3.11 1.57
N ALA A 241 -26.07 3.37 1.84
CA ALA A 241 -25.49 4.68 1.59
C ALA A 241 -25.39 4.84 0.07
N CYS A 242 -26.30 5.61 -0.52
CA CYS A 242 -26.40 5.78 -1.96
C CYS A 242 -25.29 6.72 -2.46
N PHE A 243 -24.21 6.18 -3.01
CA PHE A 243 -23.19 6.94 -3.73
C PHE A 243 -23.37 6.70 -5.22
N ARG A 244 -23.93 7.67 -5.97
CA ARG A 244 -23.99 7.59 -7.43
C ARG A 244 -22.61 7.90 -8.01
N ALA A 245 -21.87 6.87 -8.38
CA ALA A 245 -20.58 6.96 -9.05
C ALA A 245 -20.65 6.25 -10.40
N ALA A 246 -21.01 7.02 -11.44
CA ALA A 246 -20.64 6.77 -12.83
C ALA A 246 -20.94 5.36 -13.41
N GLY A 247 -22.12 4.80 -13.15
CA GLY A 247 -22.69 3.73 -13.98
C GLY A 247 -22.07 2.34 -13.84
N VAL A 248 -21.32 2.08 -12.77
CA VAL A 248 -20.81 0.74 -12.43
C VAL A 248 -21.48 0.28 -11.15
N ARG A 249 -22.57 -0.51 -11.24
CA ARG A 249 -23.25 -1.07 -10.06
C ARG A 249 -22.26 -1.84 -9.20
N ARG A 250 -21.88 -1.28 -8.04
CA ARG A 250 -21.06 -1.96 -7.04
C ARG A 250 -21.93 -2.42 -5.87
N HIS A 251 -21.76 -3.69 -5.52
CA HIS A 251 -22.35 -4.27 -4.33
C HIS A 251 -21.20 -4.78 -3.45
N GLU A 252 -20.96 -4.12 -2.31
CA GLU A 252 -19.76 -4.37 -1.50
C GLU A 252 -20.07 -4.32 0.01
N ILE A 253 -19.40 -5.17 0.79
CA ILE A 253 -19.32 -5.00 2.25
C ILE A 253 -18.12 -4.10 2.55
N VAL A 254 -18.34 -3.07 3.37
CA VAL A 254 -17.30 -2.16 3.82
C VAL A 254 -17.06 -2.36 5.31
N VAL A 255 -15.82 -2.68 5.66
CA VAL A 255 -15.35 -2.93 7.03
C VAL A 255 -14.42 -1.79 7.43
N PRO A 256 -14.88 -0.82 8.23
CA PRO A 256 -14.02 0.24 8.73
C PRO A 256 -12.87 -0.31 9.57
N VAL A 257 -11.70 0.31 9.46
CA VAL A 257 -10.56 0.04 10.34
C VAL A 257 -10.78 0.85 11.62
N VAL A 258 -11.26 0.17 12.66
CA VAL A 258 -11.29 0.67 14.04
C VAL A 258 -9.87 0.68 14.61
N ASP A 259 -9.45 1.82 15.15
CA ASP A 259 -8.10 2.10 15.66
C ASP A 259 -7.04 2.09 14.53
N ASP A 260 -6.78 3.26 13.92
CA ASP A 260 -6.00 3.51 12.67
C ASP A 260 -4.53 3.00 12.65
N GLY A 261 -4.10 2.26 13.66
CA GLY A 261 -2.82 1.59 13.68
C GLY A 261 -2.83 0.25 12.93
N PRO A 262 -1.65 -0.31 12.64
CA PRO A 262 -1.56 -1.53 11.87
C PRO A 262 -2.14 -2.76 12.61
N SER A 263 -2.37 -2.67 13.93
CA SER A 263 -3.18 -3.64 14.71
C SER A 263 -4.67 -3.61 14.37
N GLY A 264 -5.23 -2.43 14.13
CA GLY A 264 -6.58 -2.30 13.59
C GLY A 264 -6.65 -2.89 12.19
N GLN A 265 -5.66 -2.61 11.33
CA GLN A 265 -5.64 -3.15 9.96
C GLN A 265 -5.60 -4.68 9.94
N ALA A 266 -4.68 -5.31 10.68
CA ALA A 266 -4.64 -6.78 10.75
C ALA A 266 -5.94 -7.39 11.28
N SER A 267 -6.59 -6.72 12.25
CA SER A 267 -7.87 -7.19 12.80
C SER A 267 -9.02 -7.00 11.82
N ALA A 268 -9.03 -5.91 11.05
CA ALA A 268 -9.99 -5.66 9.97
C ALA A 268 -9.86 -6.70 8.85
N LEU A 269 -8.63 -7.11 8.49
CA LEU A 269 -8.39 -8.21 7.54
C LEU A 269 -8.95 -9.55 8.01
N VAL A 270 -8.73 -9.89 9.28
CA VAL A 270 -9.28 -11.11 9.88
C VAL A 270 -10.81 -11.06 9.88
N ALA A 271 -11.40 -9.91 10.25
CA ALA A 271 -12.85 -9.69 10.17
C ALA A 271 -13.37 -9.82 8.72
N GLY A 272 -12.68 -9.20 7.76
CA GLY A 272 -13.00 -9.29 6.34
C GLY A 272 -12.95 -10.71 5.80
N HIS A 273 -11.94 -11.48 6.21
CA HIS A 273 -11.81 -12.87 5.82
C HIS A 273 -12.97 -13.73 6.35
N LEU A 274 -13.42 -13.49 7.59
CA LEU A 274 -14.60 -14.17 8.14
C LEU A 274 -15.85 -13.88 7.30
N LEU A 275 -16.08 -12.61 6.96
CA LEU A 275 -17.22 -12.18 6.14
C LEU A 275 -17.16 -12.78 4.73
N ALA A 276 -16.03 -12.65 4.03
CA ALA A 276 -15.85 -13.18 2.69
C ALA A 276 -16.03 -14.71 2.64
N SER A 277 -15.48 -15.43 3.62
CA SER A 277 -15.64 -16.88 3.72
C SER A 277 -17.08 -17.29 4.02
N ARG A 278 -17.79 -16.52 4.85
CA ARG A 278 -19.18 -16.80 5.19
C ARG A 278 -20.11 -16.51 4.00
N ALA A 279 -19.93 -15.37 3.33
CA ALA A 279 -20.65 -15.03 2.10
C ALA A 279 -20.43 -16.11 1.02
N ALA A 280 -19.20 -16.56 0.82
CA ALA A 280 -18.87 -17.67 -0.07
C ALA A 280 -19.62 -18.97 0.27
N THR A 281 -19.72 -19.31 1.56
CA THR A 281 -20.42 -20.51 2.04
C THR A 281 -21.91 -20.44 1.76
N VAL A 282 -22.56 -19.31 2.09
CA VAL A 282 -24.01 -19.12 1.88
C VAL A 282 -24.36 -19.27 0.39
N HIS A 283 -23.50 -18.78 -0.50
CA HIS A 283 -23.77 -18.76 -1.94
C HIS A 283 -23.10 -19.90 -2.73
N ARG A 284 -22.40 -20.81 -2.06
CA ARG A 284 -21.63 -21.90 -2.69
C ARG A 284 -20.66 -21.39 -3.77
N ARG A 285 -20.02 -20.26 -3.51
CA ARG A 285 -19.01 -19.63 -4.39
C ARG A 285 -17.65 -19.61 -3.72
N ARG A 286 -16.62 -19.20 -4.46
CA ARG A 286 -15.30 -18.91 -3.88
C ARG A 286 -15.36 -17.57 -3.11
N PRO A 287 -14.61 -17.42 -2.01
CA PRO A 287 -14.45 -16.14 -1.33
C PRO A 287 -13.97 -15.06 -2.29
N ALA A 288 -14.61 -13.89 -2.25
CA ALA A 288 -14.14 -12.71 -2.95
C ALA A 288 -12.79 -12.26 -2.35
N PRO A 289 -11.88 -11.71 -3.18
CA PRO A 289 -10.65 -11.12 -2.66
C PRO A 289 -10.99 -9.91 -1.79
N LEU A 290 -10.27 -9.78 -0.67
CA LEU A 290 -10.34 -8.60 0.19
C LEU A 290 -9.54 -7.47 -0.46
N ARG A 291 -10.08 -6.24 -0.44
CA ARG A 291 -9.42 -5.06 -1.00
C ARG A 291 -9.35 -3.96 0.04
N TYR A 292 -8.22 -3.28 0.10
CA TYR A 292 -8.04 -2.07 0.89
C TYR A 292 -8.24 -0.88 -0.06
N GLY A 293 -9.42 -0.27 0.01
CA GLY A 293 -9.87 0.66 -1.03
C GLY A 293 -9.89 -0.02 -2.42
N LEU A 294 -9.12 0.51 -3.36
CA LEU A 294 -8.95 -0.04 -4.72
C LEU A 294 -7.76 -1.02 -4.86
N PHE A 295 -6.98 -1.25 -3.80
CA PHE A 295 -5.70 -1.96 -3.85
C PHE A 295 -5.71 -3.29 -3.10
N ASP A 296 -4.74 -4.14 -3.44
CA ASP A 296 -4.45 -5.40 -2.74
C ASP A 296 -3.24 -5.26 -1.79
N GLU A 297 -3.30 -4.26 -0.89
CA GLU A 297 -2.21 -3.94 0.05
C GLU A 297 -2.69 -3.99 1.49
N TRP A 298 -1.95 -4.69 2.35
CA TRP A 298 -2.44 -5.04 3.68
C TRP A 298 -2.00 -4.09 4.80
N PHE A 299 -0.98 -3.25 4.58
CA PHE A 299 -0.39 -2.40 5.62
C PHE A 299 0.04 -1.03 5.07
N SER A 300 -0.36 0.03 5.76
CA SER A 300 0.02 1.42 5.47
C SER A 300 -0.27 2.29 6.72
N GLU A 301 0.63 3.18 7.13
CA GLU A 301 0.43 4.03 8.33
C GLU A 301 -0.69 5.07 8.15
N SER A 302 -1.01 5.43 6.90
CA SER A 302 -2.23 6.16 6.55
C SER A 302 -3.16 5.33 5.65
N GLY A 303 -3.11 4.00 5.83
CA GLY A 303 -3.84 3.01 5.04
C GLY A 303 -5.34 3.24 5.05
N PRO A 304 -6.10 2.58 4.15
CA PRO A 304 -7.48 2.95 3.98
C PRO A 304 -8.25 2.71 5.28
N THR A 305 -9.10 3.68 5.59
CA THR A 305 -9.99 3.65 6.74
C THR A 305 -11.05 2.55 6.62
N ALA A 306 -11.08 1.81 5.51
CA ALA A 306 -11.96 0.67 5.30
C ALA A 306 -11.38 -0.40 4.35
N LEU A 307 -11.77 -1.66 4.62
CA LEU A 307 -11.59 -2.82 3.76
C LEU A 307 -12.91 -3.11 3.03
N THR A 308 -12.87 -3.39 1.73
CA THR A 308 -14.03 -3.73 0.91
C THR A 308 -14.03 -5.21 0.49
N ILE A 309 -15.23 -5.77 0.38
CA ILE A 309 -15.47 -7.15 -0.07
C ILE A 309 -16.52 -7.09 -1.17
N ALA A 310 -16.11 -7.41 -2.40
CA ALA A 310 -17.03 -7.47 -3.52
C ALA A 310 -18.06 -8.59 -3.35
N LEU A 311 -19.34 -8.24 -3.50
CA LEU A 311 -20.45 -9.17 -3.41
C LEU A 311 -21.04 -9.44 -4.81
N PRO A 312 -21.58 -10.65 -5.03
CA PRO A 312 -22.34 -10.93 -6.24
C PRO A 312 -23.54 -9.99 -6.41
N ALA A 313 -23.91 -9.68 -7.65
CA ALA A 313 -25.08 -8.84 -7.96
C ALA A 313 -26.42 -9.45 -7.49
N ASP A 314 -26.46 -10.77 -7.26
CA ASP A 314 -27.61 -11.52 -6.73
C ASP A 314 -27.62 -11.60 -5.19
N PHE A 315 -26.67 -10.97 -4.51
CA PHE A 315 -26.66 -10.82 -3.06
C PHE A 315 -27.79 -9.84 -2.67
N GLY A 316 -28.70 -10.25 -1.78
CA GLY A 316 -29.87 -9.45 -1.38
C GLY A 316 -29.89 -9.18 0.12
N PRO A 317 -30.61 -8.14 0.60
CA PRO A 317 -30.45 -7.60 1.96
C PRO A 317 -30.53 -8.61 3.10
N GLU A 318 -31.45 -9.58 3.02
CA GLU A 318 -31.63 -10.63 4.05
C GLU A 318 -30.41 -11.58 4.16
N ALA A 319 -29.71 -11.83 3.04
CA ALA A 319 -28.51 -12.66 3.04
C ALA A 319 -27.34 -11.94 3.73
N HIS A 320 -27.32 -10.60 3.73
CA HIS A 320 -26.27 -9.80 4.35
C HIS A 320 -26.37 -9.91 5.86
N GLU A 321 -27.60 -9.75 6.37
CA GLU A 321 -27.90 -9.81 7.79
C GLU A 321 -27.58 -11.21 8.35
N ASP A 322 -27.93 -12.29 7.64
CA ASP A 322 -27.57 -13.65 8.08
C ASP A 322 -26.05 -13.88 8.08
N VAL A 323 -25.33 -13.41 7.07
CA VAL A 323 -23.86 -13.48 7.02
C VAL A 323 -23.24 -12.74 8.20
N LEU A 324 -23.67 -11.49 8.43
CA LEU A 324 -23.12 -10.64 9.47
C LEU A 324 -23.46 -11.14 10.88
N LEU A 325 -24.73 -11.45 11.16
CA LEU A 325 -25.16 -11.95 12.48
C LEU A 325 -24.44 -13.25 12.85
N ARG A 326 -24.18 -14.13 11.87
CA ARG A 326 -23.41 -15.35 12.13
C ARG A 326 -21.94 -15.05 12.38
N CYS A 327 -21.33 -14.11 11.66
CA CYS A 327 -19.96 -13.68 11.94
C CYS A 327 -19.85 -13.01 13.32
N LEU A 328 -20.77 -12.11 13.69
CA LEU A 328 -20.82 -11.46 15.00
C LEU A 328 -20.98 -12.47 16.15
N ARG A 329 -21.82 -13.50 15.99
CA ARG A 329 -21.95 -14.57 16.99
C ARG A 329 -20.71 -15.46 17.05
N ALA A 330 -20.01 -15.64 15.94
CA ALA A 330 -18.88 -16.55 15.84
C ALA A 330 -17.54 -15.94 16.27
N ALA A 331 -17.31 -14.64 16.01
CA ALA A 331 -16.03 -13.96 16.25
C ALA A 331 -15.56 -13.93 17.72
N PRO A 332 -16.45 -13.83 18.73
CA PRO A 332 -16.06 -13.94 20.14
C PRO A 332 -15.50 -15.33 20.52
N HIS A 333 -15.74 -16.37 19.71
CA HIS A 333 -15.17 -17.69 19.94
C HIS A 333 -13.69 -17.74 19.48
N PRO A 334 -12.73 -17.97 20.39
CA PRO A 334 -11.30 -17.93 20.08
C PRO A 334 -10.90 -18.85 18.91
N ASP A 335 -11.51 -20.03 18.79
CA ASP A 335 -11.20 -21.00 17.74
C ASP A 335 -11.62 -20.55 16.32
N VAL A 336 -12.64 -19.69 16.22
CA VAL A 336 -13.09 -19.16 14.92
C VAL A 336 -12.08 -18.10 14.46
N THR A 337 -11.75 -17.16 15.34
CA THR A 337 -10.79 -16.10 15.05
C THR A 337 -9.38 -16.67 14.85
N ALA A 338 -8.97 -17.67 15.63
CA ALA A 338 -7.67 -18.33 15.46
C ALA A 338 -7.52 -19.01 14.08
N ARG A 339 -8.58 -19.67 13.57
CA ARG A 339 -8.57 -20.27 12.23
C ARG A 339 -8.54 -19.22 11.13
N ALA A 340 -9.30 -18.13 11.26
CA ALA A 340 -9.26 -17.03 10.31
C ALA A 340 -7.89 -16.37 10.28
N ARG A 341 -7.29 -16.11 11.46
CA ARG A 341 -5.91 -15.63 11.61
C ARG A 341 -4.93 -16.55 10.89
N GLU A 342 -4.97 -17.85 11.16
CA GLU A 342 -4.09 -18.83 10.52
C GLU A 342 -4.21 -18.83 9.00
N HIS A 343 -5.44 -18.70 8.47
CA HIS A 343 -5.66 -18.62 7.03
C HIS A 343 -5.09 -17.33 6.42
N VAL A 344 -5.31 -16.18 7.05
CA VAL A 344 -4.77 -14.90 6.56
C VAL A 344 -3.24 -14.86 6.68
N SER A 345 -2.66 -15.42 7.76
CA SER A 345 -1.22 -15.67 7.89
C SER A 345 -0.68 -16.58 6.79
N GLU A 346 -1.42 -17.62 6.38
CA GLU A 346 -1.03 -18.47 5.26
C GLU A 346 -1.07 -17.73 3.92
N GLN A 347 -2.08 -16.89 3.70
CA GLN A 347 -2.14 -16.02 2.54
C GLN A 347 -0.99 -15.00 2.52
N TRP A 348 -0.63 -14.42 3.68
CA TRP A 348 0.57 -13.59 3.83
C TRP A 348 1.83 -14.33 3.38
N ARG A 349 2.05 -15.52 3.92
CA ARG A 349 3.22 -16.36 3.58
C ARG A 349 3.31 -16.62 2.08
N ARG A 350 2.18 -16.92 1.43
CA ARG A 350 2.11 -17.11 -0.03
C ARG A 350 2.41 -15.84 -0.82
N ARG A 351 1.95 -14.68 -0.36
CA ARG A 351 2.29 -13.39 -0.98
C ARG A 351 3.77 -13.10 -0.87
N THR A 352 4.42 -13.46 0.23
CA THR A 352 5.86 -13.31 0.45
C THR A 352 6.72 -14.42 -0.19
N ALA A 353 6.15 -15.25 -1.09
CA ALA A 353 6.83 -16.44 -1.57
C ALA A 353 7.99 -16.15 -2.55
N THR A 354 7.91 -15.09 -3.33
CA THR A 354 8.97 -14.65 -4.25
C THR A 354 9.91 -13.66 -3.56
N ALA A 355 11.13 -13.52 -4.07
CA ALA A 355 12.10 -12.56 -3.53
C ALA A 355 11.51 -11.13 -3.52
N SER A 356 11.01 -10.66 -4.67
CA SER A 356 10.50 -9.29 -4.80
C SER A 356 9.27 -9.02 -3.92
N ALA A 357 8.32 -9.96 -3.87
CA ALA A 357 7.15 -9.79 -3.03
C ALA A 357 7.50 -9.89 -1.53
N GLY A 358 8.40 -10.80 -1.15
CA GLY A 358 8.92 -10.88 0.21
C GLY A 358 9.62 -9.60 0.65
N ALA A 359 10.53 -9.06 -0.17
CA ALA A 359 11.22 -7.80 0.10
C ALA A 359 10.24 -6.64 0.30
N ARG A 360 9.28 -6.44 -0.63
CA ARG A 360 8.26 -5.38 -0.50
C ARG A 360 7.43 -5.50 0.77
N SER A 361 6.89 -6.70 1.02
CA SER A 361 6.08 -6.95 2.21
C SER A 361 6.83 -6.70 3.52
N ILE A 362 8.13 -7.05 3.58
CA ILE A 362 8.96 -6.80 4.76
C ILE A 362 9.21 -5.30 4.94
N ALA A 363 9.57 -4.60 3.87
CA ALA A 363 9.83 -3.16 3.91
C ALA A 363 8.59 -2.38 4.37
N GLN A 364 7.42 -2.72 3.82
CA GLN A 364 6.14 -2.13 4.20
C GLN A 364 5.75 -2.45 5.65
N ALA A 365 5.96 -3.69 6.09
CA ALA A 365 5.67 -4.09 7.45
C ALA A 365 6.57 -3.34 8.45
N LEU A 366 7.85 -3.14 8.13
CA LEU A 366 8.76 -2.32 8.92
C LEU A 366 8.41 -0.84 8.90
N PHE A 367 8.03 -0.31 7.73
CA PHE A 367 7.53 1.05 7.59
C PHE A 367 6.33 1.29 8.52
N ALA A 368 5.42 0.32 8.60
CA ALA A 368 4.29 0.32 9.54
C ALA A 368 4.64 -0.15 10.98
N GLY A 369 5.92 -0.26 11.35
CA GLY A 369 6.32 -0.63 12.71
C GLY A 369 5.99 -2.07 13.14
N ARG A 370 5.80 -3.00 12.19
CA ARG A 370 5.44 -4.41 12.43
C ARG A 370 6.40 -5.40 11.78
N PRO A 371 7.53 -5.73 12.41
CA PRO A 371 8.35 -6.84 11.93
C PRO A 371 7.60 -8.18 12.11
N GLY A 372 7.53 -9.02 11.07
CA GLY A 372 7.08 -10.41 11.18
C GLY A 372 5.72 -10.74 10.55
N ASP A 373 5.03 -11.74 11.11
CA ASP A 373 3.65 -12.07 10.72
C ASP A 373 2.69 -11.09 11.42
N PRO A 374 2.06 -10.16 10.67
CA PRO A 374 1.25 -9.08 11.24
C PRO A 374 -0.06 -9.57 11.85
N PHE A 375 -0.44 -10.83 11.61
CA PHE A 375 -1.67 -11.43 12.11
C PHE A 375 -1.46 -12.21 13.40
N ALA A 376 -0.20 -12.53 13.79
CA ALA A 376 0.11 -13.43 14.90
C ALA A 376 -0.59 -13.03 16.22
N ASP A 377 -0.66 -11.74 16.51
CA ASP A 377 -1.19 -11.21 17.78
C ASP A 377 -2.55 -10.49 17.64
N VAL A 378 -3.35 -10.86 16.63
CA VAL A 378 -4.70 -10.29 16.44
C VAL A 378 -5.62 -10.68 17.60
N ASP A 379 -6.19 -9.68 18.26
CA ASP A 379 -7.14 -9.81 19.39
C ASP A 379 -8.57 -10.08 18.87
N PRO A 380 -9.21 -11.20 19.26
CA PRO A 380 -10.60 -11.49 18.92
C PRO A 380 -11.60 -10.40 19.31
N ALA A 381 -11.38 -9.68 20.42
CA ALA A 381 -12.25 -8.59 20.81
C ALA A 381 -12.18 -7.43 19.80
N ARG A 382 -10.99 -7.15 19.24
CA ARG A 382 -10.83 -6.14 18.18
C ARG A 382 -11.51 -6.56 16.89
N VAL A 383 -11.37 -7.84 16.49
CA VAL A 383 -12.09 -8.41 15.33
C VAL A 383 -13.60 -8.21 15.47
N ALA A 384 -14.16 -8.50 16.65
CA ALA A 384 -15.59 -8.30 16.92
C ALA A 384 -16.00 -6.83 16.77
N ARG A 385 -15.20 -5.87 17.29
CA ARG A 385 -15.48 -4.44 17.13
C ARG A 385 -15.53 -4.00 15.66
N HIS A 386 -14.64 -4.51 14.79
CA HIS A 386 -14.73 -4.22 13.35
C HIS A 386 -16.04 -4.74 12.76
N LEU A 387 -16.46 -5.96 13.13
CA LEU A 387 -17.71 -6.54 12.64
C LEU A 387 -18.95 -5.72 13.06
N GLU A 388 -18.91 -5.07 14.22
CA GLU A 388 -19.99 -4.19 14.70
C GLU A 388 -20.09 -2.86 13.93
N THR A 389 -19.04 -2.47 13.19
CA THR A 389 -18.96 -1.20 12.44
C THR A 389 -19.23 -1.33 10.94
N ILE A 390 -19.57 -2.53 10.47
CA ILE A 390 -19.73 -2.83 9.04
C ILE A 390 -20.86 -2.03 8.42
N THR A 391 -20.63 -1.56 7.19
CA THR A 391 -21.66 -0.97 6.34
C THR A 391 -21.78 -1.78 5.04
N VAL A 392 -22.98 -1.90 4.49
CA VAL A 392 -23.21 -2.48 3.15
C VAL A 392 -23.44 -1.34 2.17
N TRP A 393 -22.74 -1.38 1.03
CA TRP A 393 -22.92 -0.44 -0.07
C TRP A 393 -23.68 -1.10 -1.22
N GLU A 394 -24.82 -0.51 -1.58
CA GLU A 394 -25.61 -0.85 -2.76
C GLU A 394 -25.77 0.41 -3.62
N GLU A 395 -25.40 0.34 -4.90
CA GLU A 395 -25.71 1.38 -5.87
C GLU A 395 -27.09 1.13 -6.52
N CYS A 396 -27.98 2.14 -6.52
CA CYS A 396 -29.31 2.08 -7.14
C CYS A 396 -29.26 2.39 -8.64
#